data_AF-A0A0H3KV75-F1
#
_entry.id   AF-A0A0H3KV75-F1
#
_cell.length_a   1.000
_cell.length_b   1.000
_cell.length_c   1.000
_cell.angle_alpha   90.00
_cell.angle_beta   90.00
_cell.angle_gamma   90.00
#
_symmetry.space_group_name_H-M   'P 1'
#
loop_
_entity.id
_entity.type
_entity.pdbx_description
1 polymer ?
#
loop_
_entity_poly.entity_id
_entity_poly.type
_entity_poly.pdbx_seq_one_letter_code
_entity_poly.pdbx_strand_id
1 'polypeptide(L)'
;MNPLALRFIRSALSTGCAAALTTLAACNGDACFGLDVCFNDGTQPVTVSGTAATGHALASAPVTVSCAQGSATTLTDGGGHYRVTVDATLPCVIAVTSGGTTLHSLAYAGGTFNTTPETELLLVYLAAQLGTNTAGLIGNFHGTARYRQAMGNADAVQAAQSAVAANLQQQYTVTLSTPAFLTTPFTVGQPGVDGDLDALAKAGAIDSNGMPAAAAVALLTQAGAAHPL
;
A
#
# COMPACT_ATOMS: atom_id res chain seq x y z
N MET A 1 74.36 44.35 -1.00
CA MET A 1 74.94 44.62 0.33
C MET A 1 75.04 43.31 1.11
N ASN A 2 75.89 43.24 2.14
CA ASN A 2 76.23 41.99 2.85
C ASN A 2 75.21 41.61 3.96
N PRO A 3 75.32 40.44 4.64
CA PRO A 3 74.15 39.68 5.11
C PRO A 3 74.10 39.47 6.64
N LEU A 4 73.08 38.73 7.11
CA LEU A 4 73.03 37.93 8.36
C LEU A 4 71.85 36.94 8.24
N ALA A 5 71.89 35.60 8.38
CA ALA A 5 72.88 34.59 8.80
C ALA A 5 72.71 33.98 10.23
N LEU A 6 71.88 32.94 10.32
CA LEU A 6 71.78 31.88 11.36
C LEU A 6 71.19 30.63 10.63
N ARG A 7 71.67 29.37 10.64
CA ARG A 7 72.31 28.48 11.66
C ARG A 7 71.36 28.18 12.84
N PHE A 8 71.11 26.96 13.35
CA PHE A 8 71.58 25.56 13.10
C PHE A 8 70.69 24.60 13.99
N ILE A 9 70.59 23.25 13.93
CA ILE A 9 71.17 22.11 13.17
C ILE A 9 70.17 20.88 13.18
N ARG A 10 70.48 19.81 12.40
CA ARG A 10 70.15 18.36 12.61
C ARG A 10 68.71 17.80 12.43
N SER A 11 68.56 17.09 11.31
CA SER A 11 68.12 15.68 11.13
C SER A 11 67.41 14.89 12.24
N ALA A 12 66.28 14.27 11.87
CA ALA A 12 65.78 12.99 12.41
C ALA A 12 65.03 12.19 11.32
N LEU A 13 65.03 10.86 11.40
CA LEU A 13 64.24 9.96 10.53
C LEU A 13 62.94 9.53 11.23
N SER A 14 61.82 9.59 10.53
CA SER A 14 60.64 8.73 10.75
C SER A 14 59.70 8.84 9.54
N THR A 15 59.51 7.77 8.77
CA THR A 15 58.41 6.78 8.90
C THR A 15 57.13 7.27 8.22
N GLY A 16 56.71 6.58 7.17
CA GLY A 16 55.57 6.99 6.34
C GLY A 16 54.20 6.59 6.91
N CYS A 17 53.18 7.38 6.59
CA CYS A 17 51.77 7.04 6.79
C CYS A 17 51.08 6.87 5.43
N ALA A 18 50.37 5.77 5.24
CA ALA A 18 49.48 5.60 4.09
C ALA A 18 48.16 6.35 4.33
N ALA A 19 47.76 7.20 3.38
CA ALA A 19 46.50 7.93 3.46
C ALA A 19 45.34 7.03 2.99
N ALA A 20 44.67 6.37 3.94
CA ALA A 20 43.43 5.63 3.66
C ALA A 20 42.24 6.61 3.55
N LEU A 21 41.63 6.69 2.37
CA LEU A 21 40.42 7.47 2.14
C LEU A 21 39.19 6.65 2.57
N THR A 22 38.64 6.94 3.75
CA THR A 22 37.34 6.41 4.20
C THR A 22 36.24 7.45 4.00
N THR A 23 35.40 7.26 2.99
CA THR A 23 34.17 8.05 2.81
C THR A 23 33.17 7.69 3.91
N LEU A 24 32.84 8.65 4.77
CA LEU A 24 31.88 8.44 5.86
C LEU A 24 30.45 8.47 5.29
N ALA A 25 29.90 7.29 5.01
CA ALA A 25 28.49 7.14 4.69
C ALA A 25 27.61 7.45 5.90
N ALA A 26 26.36 7.87 5.66
CA ALA A 26 25.47 8.35 6.71
C ALA A 26 25.14 7.28 7.76
N CYS A 27 25.22 7.65 9.03
CA CYS A 27 24.72 6.84 10.13
C CYS A 27 23.25 7.22 10.38
N ASN A 28 22.32 6.31 10.09
CA ASN A 28 20.98 6.38 10.69
C ASN A 28 21.13 6.12 12.19
N GLY A 29 20.44 6.92 13.02
CA GLY A 29 20.79 7.06 14.43
C GLY A 29 20.28 5.96 15.36
N ASP A 30 20.99 4.83 15.42
CA ASP A 30 20.81 3.80 16.47
C ASP A 30 21.83 3.98 17.60
N ALA A 31 21.37 4.45 18.77
CA ALA A 31 22.20 4.73 19.94
C ALA A 31 22.17 3.56 20.96
N CYS A 32 22.81 2.44 20.63
CA CYS A 32 22.83 1.25 21.49
C CYS A 32 23.82 1.39 22.67
N PHE A 33 23.32 1.45 23.90
CA PHE A 33 24.12 1.46 25.13
C PHE A 33 23.92 0.21 25.99
N GLY A 34 24.75 -0.82 25.78
CA GLY A 34 25.03 -1.88 26.76
C GLY A 34 23.98 -3.01 26.90
N LEU A 35 24.50 -4.24 26.94
CA LEU A 35 23.81 -5.50 27.30
C LEU A 35 22.73 -6.02 26.31
N ASP A 36 23.21 -6.48 25.15
CA ASP A 36 22.80 -7.74 24.49
C ASP A 36 21.30 -8.11 24.45
N VAL A 37 20.46 -7.24 23.87
CA VAL A 37 19.37 -7.64 22.95
C VAL A 37 18.89 -6.42 22.14
N CYS A 38 19.16 -6.43 20.82
CA CYS A 38 18.55 -5.48 19.89
C CYS A 38 17.32 -6.12 19.25
N PHE A 39 16.14 -5.94 19.87
CA PHE A 39 14.85 -6.30 19.27
C PHE A 39 14.51 -5.34 18.14
N ASN A 40 15.03 -5.63 16.94
CA ASN A 40 14.62 -4.98 15.70
C ASN A 40 13.65 -5.95 14.99
N ASP A 41 12.37 -5.88 15.34
CA ASP A 41 11.32 -6.84 14.91
C ASP A 41 10.98 -6.79 13.40
N GLY A 42 11.72 -6.01 12.60
CA GLY A 42 11.48 -5.82 11.16
C GLY A 42 10.21 -5.03 10.84
N THR A 43 9.55 -4.51 11.87
CA THR A 43 8.38 -3.64 11.81
C THR A 43 8.77 -2.17 11.93
N GLN A 44 7.97 -1.29 11.36
CA GLN A 44 8.13 0.16 11.42
C GLN A 44 6.76 0.83 11.56
N PRO A 45 6.64 2.03 12.16
CA PRO A 45 5.37 2.71 12.34
C PRO A 45 4.78 3.16 10.98
N VAL A 46 3.88 2.35 10.42
CA VAL A 46 3.13 2.64 9.20
C VAL A 46 1.80 3.29 9.58
N THR A 47 1.47 4.42 8.96
CA THR A 47 0.10 4.98 9.04
C THR A 47 -0.67 4.65 7.77
N VAL A 48 -1.85 4.08 7.94
CA VAL A 48 -2.83 3.79 6.87
C VAL A 48 -4.09 4.61 7.15
N SER A 49 -4.64 5.23 6.12
CA SER A 49 -5.91 5.95 6.15
C SER A 49 -6.68 5.73 4.86
N GLY A 50 -7.98 5.99 4.85
CA GLY A 50 -8.80 5.89 3.65
C GLY A 50 -10.25 6.27 3.90
N THR A 51 -11.04 6.21 2.83
CA THR A 51 -12.51 6.29 2.91
C THR A 51 -13.08 4.92 2.55
N ALA A 52 -14.02 4.42 3.36
CA ALA A 52 -14.76 3.20 3.10
C ALA A 52 -16.19 3.54 2.66
N ALA A 53 -16.51 3.25 1.41
CA ALA A 53 -17.77 3.67 0.81
C ALA A 53 -18.23 2.77 -0.35
N THR A 54 -19.54 2.77 -0.60
CA THR A 54 -20.24 2.02 -1.65
C THR A 54 -21.11 2.94 -2.52
N GLY A 55 -20.70 4.20 -2.68
CA GLY A 55 -21.58 5.34 -3.04
C GLY A 55 -22.31 5.93 -1.82
N HIS A 56 -22.26 5.23 -0.68
CA HIS A 56 -22.64 5.72 0.65
C HIS A 56 -21.52 5.42 1.65
N ALA A 57 -21.36 6.29 2.66
CA ALA A 57 -20.36 6.14 3.70
C ALA A 57 -20.65 4.92 4.59
N LEU A 58 -19.67 4.02 4.74
CA LEU A 58 -19.77 2.92 5.69
C LEU A 58 -19.42 3.42 7.09
N ALA A 59 -20.34 4.15 7.72
CA ALA A 59 -20.12 4.80 9.03
C ALA A 59 -20.10 3.81 10.20
N SER A 60 -19.23 4.06 11.19
CA SER A 60 -19.02 3.19 12.38
C SER A 60 -18.67 1.73 12.05
N ALA A 61 -18.14 1.47 10.85
CA ALA A 61 -17.77 0.15 10.37
C ALA A 61 -16.41 -0.29 10.95
N PRO A 62 -16.29 -1.53 11.49
CA PRO A 62 -15.01 -2.08 11.89
C PRO A 62 -14.03 -2.19 10.72
N VAL A 63 -12.87 -1.55 10.88
CA VAL A 63 -11.72 -1.62 9.97
C VAL A 63 -10.65 -2.50 10.61
N THR A 64 -10.19 -3.51 9.88
CA THR A 64 -9.03 -4.33 10.26
C THR A 64 -7.92 -4.15 9.23
N VAL A 65 -6.72 -3.79 9.67
CA VAL A 65 -5.50 -3.74 8.85
C VAL A 65 -4.60 -4.89 9.29
N SER A 66 -4.34 -5.84 8.40
CA SER A 66 -3.46 -7.00 8.64
C SER A 66 -2.27 -6.93 7.69
N CYS A 67 -1.09 -6.64 8.25
CA CYS A 67 0.14 -6.45 7.51
C CYS A 67 0.98 -7.74 7.45
N ALA A 68 1.96 -7.81 6.56
CA ALA A 68 2.83 -9.00 6.42
C ALA A 68 3.53 -9.37 7.74
N GLN A 69 3.79 -8.38 8.59
CA GLN A 69 3.88 -8.53 10.05
C GLN A 69 3.14 -7.33 10.69
N GLY A 70 2.54 -7.52 11.86
CA GLY A 70 1.76 -6.49 12.56
C GLY A 70 0.31 -6.38 12.09
N SER A 71 -0.56 -5.89 12.98
CA SER A 71 -1.98 -5.65 12.68
C SER A 71 -2.58 -4.63 13.64
N ALA A 72 -3.62 -3.92 13.19
CA ALA A 72 -4.39 -2.99 14.02
C ALA A 72 -5.85 -2.93 13.57
N THR A 73 -6.71 -2.44 14.46
CA THR A 73 -8.13 -2.21 14.19
C THR A 73 -8.51 -0.77 14.51
N THR A 74 -9.53 -0.26 13.82
CA THR A 74 -10.14 1.05 14.08
C THR A 74 -11.61 1.03 13.64
N LEU A 75 -12.33 2.14 13.83
CA LEU A 75 -13.65 2.36 13.24
C LEU A 75 -13.55 3.46 12.17
N THR A 76 -14.46 3.42 11.21
CA THR A 76 -14.74 4.59 10.37
C THR A 76 -15.55 5.64 11.14
N ASP A 77 -15.39 6.90 10.75
CA ASP A 77 -16.24 8.01 11.21
C ASP A 77 -17.57 8.10 10.43
N GLY A 78 -18.36 9.14 10.70
CA GLY A 78 -19.64 9.39 10.04
C GLY A 78 -19.56 9.68 8.53
N GLY A 79 -18.38 10.03 8.00
CA GLY A 79 -18.10 10.18 6.57
C GLY A 79 -17.52 8.93 5.93
N GLY A 80 -17.33 7.85 6.69
CA GLY A 80 -16.66 6.62 6.24
C GLY A 80 -15.14 6.71 6.27
N HIS A 81 -14.56 7.80 6.79
CA HIS A 81 -13.11 7.98 6.86
C HIS A 81 -12.51 7.16 8.01
N TYR A 82 -11.33 6.60 7.79
CA TYR A 82 -10.55 5.93 8.83
C TYR A 82 -9.08 6.30 8.78
N ARG A 83 -8.40 6.19 9.93
CA ARG A 83 -6.96 6.32 10.08
C ARG A 83 -6.48 5.46 11.23
N VAL A 84 -5.37 4.76 11.03
CA VAL A 84 -4.70 3.94 12.05
C VAL A 84 -3.19 3.98 11.84
N THR A 85 -2.42 3.89 12.92
CA THR A 85 -0.96 3.73 12.88
C THR A 85 -0.64 2.39 13.52
N VAL A 86 0.24 1.62 12.89
CA VAL A 86 0.59 0.25 13.28
C VAL A 86 2.07 -0.01 13.03
N ASP A 87 2.76 -0.61 13.98
CA ASP A 87 4.13 -1.08 13.80
C ASP A 87 4.09 -2.38 12.96
N ALA A 88 4.49 -2.26 11.70
CA ALA A 88 4.19 -3.26 10.67
C ALA A 88 5.30 -3.45 9.64
N THR A 89 5.29 -4.61 9.00
CA THR A 89 6.00 -4.87 7.73
C THR A 89 4.97 -4.92 6.60
N LEU A 90 5.19 -4.16 5.53
CA LEU A 90 4.30 -4.04 4.38
C LEU A 90 4.40 -5.26 3.42
N PRO A 91 3.40 -5.49 2.53
CA PRO A 91 2.13 -4.78 2.41
C PRO A 91 1.14 -5.15 3.53
N CYS A 92 -0.07 -4.57 3.48
CA CYS A 92 -1.20 -4.95 4.31
C CYS A 92 -2.45 -5.25 3.48
N VAL A 93 -3.28 -6.16 3.95
CA VAL A 93 -4.69 -6.28 3.55
C VAL A 93 -5.52 -5.44 4.51
N ILE A 94 -6.49 -4.70 3.99
CA ILE A 94 -7.50 -3.96 4.75
C ILE A 94 -8.84 -4.66 4.54
N ALA A 95 -9.60 -4.86 5.62
CA ALA A 95 -10.97 -5.35 5.58
C ALA A 95 -11.89 -4.39 6.33
N VAL A 96 -13.03 -4.02 5.73
CA VAL A 96 -14.06 -3.17 6.35
C VAL A 96 -15.40 -3.88 6.28
N THR A 97 -16.03 -4.11 7.43
CA THR A 97 -17.28 -4.87 7.54
C THR A 97 -18.45 -3.95 7.87
N SER A 98 -19.55 -4.05 7.11
CA SER A 98 -20.80 -3.31 7.35
C SER A 98 -22.00 -4.10 6.86
N GLY A 99 -23.15 -4.01 7.53
CA GLY A 99 -24.40 -4.64 7.07
C GLY A 99 -24.40 -6.18 6.92
N GLY A 100 -23.32 -6.87 7.30
CA GLY A 100 -23.10 -8.30 7.03
C GLY A 100 -22.25 -8.60 5.79
N THR A 101 -21.82 -7.57 5.04
CA THR A 101 -20.81 -7.67 3.97
C THR A 101 -19.44 -7.20 4.48
N THR A 102 -18.37 -7.63 3.80
CA THR A 102 -17.00 -7.14 4.04
C THR A 102 -16.37 -6.80 2.70
N LEU A 103 -15.89 -5.56 2.56
CA LEU A 103 -15.07 -5.12 1.44
C LEU A 103 -13.60 -5.16 1.84
N HIS A 104 -12.76 -5.50 0.87
CA HIS A 104 -11.32 -5.59 1.05
C HIS A 104 -10.57 -4.55 0.21
N SER A 105 -9.36 -4.25 0.66
CA SER A 105 -8.39 -3.40 -0.04
C SER A 105 -6.97 -3.81 0.35
N LEU A 106 -5.97 -3.14 -0.20
CA LEU A 106 -4.55 -3.38 0.09
C LEU A 106 -3.81 -2.06 0.32
N ALA A 107 -2.76 -2.09 1.13
CA ALA A 107 -1.80 -1.01 1.31
C ALA A 107 -0.38 -1.52 1.04
N TYR A 108 0.24 -1.04 -0.04
CA TYR A 108 1.66 -1.33 -0.35
C TYR A 108 2.63 -0.33 0.29
N ALA A 109 2.11 0.76 0.86
CA ALA A 109 2.86 1.81 1.54
C ALA A 109 2.08 2.32 2.77
N GLY A 110 2.65 3.28 3.51
CA GLY A 110 1.85 4.18 4.34
C GLY A 110 1.19 5.27 3.49
N GLY A 111 0.03 5.78 3.91
CA GLY A 111 -0.72 6.81 3.18
C GLY A 111 -2.20 6.49 3.04
N THR A 112 -2.79 6.97 1.93
CA THR A 112 -4.21 6.76 1.62
C THR A 112 -4.41 5.49 0.80
N PHE A 113 -5.27 4.61 1.31
CA PHE A 113 -5.75 3.38 0.67
C PHE A 113 -7.24 3.26 1.01
N ASN A 114 -8.12 3.47 0.04
CA ASN A 114 -9.57 3.43 0.22
C ASN A 114 -10.09 1.99 0.33
N THR A 115 -11.33 1.80 0.75
CA THR A 115 -12.00 0.49 0.74
C THR A 115 -13.37 0.60 0.06
N THR A 116 -13.43 0.21 -1.20
CA THR A 116 -14.62 0.39 -2.07
C THR A 116 -14.84 -0.88 -2.92
N PRO A 117 -15.99 -0.99 -3.62
CA PRO A 117 -16.20 -2.06 -4.60
C PRO A 117 -15.12 -2.12 -5.69
N GLU A 118 -14.48 -1.01 -6.04
CA GLU A 118 -13.35 -1.00 -6.98
C GLU A 118 -12.07 -1.61 -6.38
N THR A 119 -11.82 -1.45 -5.07
CA THR A 119 -10.66 -2.08 -4.42
C THR A 119 -10.86 -3.57 -4.17
N GLU A 120 -12.10 -4.01 -3.93
CA GLU A 120 -12.46 -5.43 -3.95
C GLU A 120 -12.25 -6.03 -5.36
N LEU A 121 -12.66 -5.31 -6.41
CA LEU A 121 -12.45 -5.69 -7.81
C LEU A 121 -10.97 -5.72 -8.23
N LEU A 122 -10.15 -4.81 -7.69
CA LEU A 122 -8.70 -4.84 -7.83
C LEU A 122 -8.09 -6.11 -7.21
N LEU A 123 -8.58 -6.54 -6.04
CA LEU A 123 -8.15 -7.80 -5.42
C LEU A 123 -8.64 -9.04 -6.19
N VAL A 124 -9.84 -9.01 -6.79
CA VAL A 124 -10.31 -10.05 -7.73
C VAL A 124 -9.36 -10.17 -8.92
N TYR A 125 -8.97 -9.05 -9.53
CA TYR A 125 -8.04 -9.02 -10.67
C TYR A 125 -6.66 -9.58 -10.28
N LEU A 126 -6.04 -9.04 -9.22
CA LEU A 126 -4.73 -9.49 -8.71
C LEU A 126 -4.74 -10.98 -8.33
N ALA A 127 -5.82 -11.46 -7.68
CA ALA A 127 -5.97 -12.87 -7.36
C ALA A 127 -5.99 -13.76 -8.61
N ALA A 128 -6.72 -13.35 -9.65
CA ALA A 128 -6.79 -14.08 -10.91
C ALA A 128 -5.44 -14.10 -11.67
N GLN A 129 -4.68 -12.98 -11.66
CA GLN A 129 -3.31 -12.96 -12.20
C GLN A 129 -2.37 -13.94 -11.47
N LEU A 130 -2.63 -14.21 -10.18
CA LEU A 130 -1.89 -15.13 -9.34
C LEU A 130 -2.39 -16.59 -9.44
N GLY A 131 -3.44 -16.86 -10.22
CA GLY A 131 -4.05 -18.18 -10.36
C GLY A 131 -4.93 -18.59 -9.18
N THR A 132 -5.50 -17.63 -8.45
CA THR A 132 -6.35 -17.85 -7.27
C THR A 132 -7.61 -16.96 -7.29
N ASN A 133 -8.36 -16.90 -6.20
CA ASN A 133 -9.49 -15.98 -5.98
C ASN A 133 -9.25 -15.14 -4.73
N THR A 134 -10.05 -14.09 -4.48
CA THR A 134 -9.82 -13.15 -3.36
C THR A 134 -9.71 -13.84 -2.00
N ALA A 135 -10.55 -14.85 -1.72
CA ALA A 135 -10.48 -15.63 -0.48
C ALA A 135 -9.18 -16.44 -0.37
N GLY A 136 -8.68 -17.00 -1.49
CA GLY A 136 -7.39 -17.67 -1.56
C GLY A 136 -6.20 -16.71 -1.41
N LEU A 137 -6.28 -15.52 -2.02
CA LEU A 137 -5.26 -14.46 -1.93
C LEU A 137 -5.10 -13.94 -0.50
N ILE A 138 -6.21 -13.56 0.14
CA ILE A 138 -6.23 -13.03 1.51
C ILE A 138 -5.96 -14.15 2.53
N GLY A 139 -6.65 -15.30 2.41
CA GLY A 139 -6.53 -16.40 3.37
C GLY A 139 -5.14 -17.03 3.45
N ASN A 140 -4.33 -16.93 2.38
CA ASN A 140 -2.94 -17.43 2.35
C ASN A 140 -1.90 -16.29 2.35
N PHE A 141 -2.31 -15.03 2.54
CA PHE A 141 -1.44 -13.84 2.49
C PHE A 141 -0.17 -13.98 3.34
N HIS A 142 -0.32 -14.42 4.59
CA HIS A 142 0.77 -14.67 5.55
C HIS A 142 1.64 -15.88 5.16
N GLY A 143 1.06 -16.90 4.52
CA GLY A 143 1.78 -18.10 4.08
C GLY A 143 2.55 -17.93 2.75
N THR A 144 2.06 -17.10 1.83
CA THR A 144 2.52 -17.09 0.44
C THR A 144 3.32 -15.84 0.07
N ALA A 145 4.65 -15.98 -0.03
CA ALA A 145 5.56 -14.89 -0.39
C ALA A 145 5.21 -14.22 -1.74
N ARG A 146 4.81 -14.99 -2.77
CA ARG A 146 4.38 -14.46 -4.09
C ARG A 146 3.19 -13.49 -3.97
N TYR A 147 2.26 -13.74 -3.05
CA TYR A 147 1.08 -12.89 -2.85
C TYR A 147 1.47 -11.57 -2.17
N ARG A 148 2.40 -11.62 -1.20
CA ARG A 148 2.99 -10.41 -0.59
C ARG A 148 3.83 -9.60 -1.59
N GLN A 149 4.60 -10.28 -2.44
CA GLN A 149 5.39 -9.62 -3.49
C GLN A 149 4.50 -8.92 -4.52
N ALA A 150 3.38 -9.54 -4.94
CA ALA A 150 2.43 -8.94 -5.85
C ALA A 150 1.70 -7.73 -5.23
N MET A 151 1.08 -7.90 -4.05
CA MET A 151 0.35 -6.81 -3.38
C MET A 151 1.26 -5.74 -2.76
N GLY A 152 2.57 -5.99 -2.64
CA GLY A 152 3.57 -5.01 -2.22
C GLY A 152 4.29 -4.30 -3.36
N ASN A 153 4.04 -4.69 -4.62
CA ASN A 153 4.65 -4.05 -5.79
C ASN A 153 3.72 -2.96 -6.32
N ALA A 154 4.12 -1.69 -6.14
CA ALA A 154 3.35 -0.53 -6.56
C ALA A 154 3.08 -0.49 -8.07
N ASP A 155 4.03 -0.92 -8.92
CA ASP A 155 3.86 -0.95 -10.37
C ASP A 155 2.83 -2.02 -10.78
N ALA A 156 2.88 -3.20 -10.15
CA ALA A 156 1.91 -4.27 -10.39
C ALA A 156 0.50 -3.86 -9.94
N VAL A 157 0.38 -3.23 -8.77
CA VAL A 157 -0.89 -2.68 -8.26
C VAL A 157 -1.41 -1.56 -9.17
N GLN A 158 -0.56 -0.64 -9.63
CA GLN A 158 -0.96 0.43 -10.54
C GLN A 158 -1.39 -0.10 -11.92
N ALA A 159 -0.70 -1.12 -12.45
CA ALA A 159 -1.09 -1.78 -13.69
C ALA A 159 -2.44 -2.50 -13.55
N ALA A 160 -2.63 -3.25 -12.45
CA ALA A 160 -3.90 -3.91 -12.14
C ALA A 160 -5.05 -2.90 -11.96
N GLN A 161 -4.84 -1.81 -11.23
CA GLN A 161 -5.80 -0.71 -11.06
C GLN A 161 -6.18 -0.08 -12.41
N SER A 162 -5.19 0.15 -13.29
CA SER A 162 -5.42 0.69 -14.64
C SER A 162 -6.23 -0.30 -15.51
N ALA A 163 -5.97 -1.61 -15.39
CA ALA A 163 -6.70 -2.65 -16.08
C ALA A 163 -8.14 -2.80 -15.56
N VAL A 164 -8.36 -2.73 -14.24
CA VAL A 164 -9.69 -2.69 -13.59
C VAL A 164 -10.51 -1.54 -14.18
N ALA A 165 -9.97 -0.31 -14.14
CA ALA A 165 -10.64 0.87 -14.65
C ALA A 165 -10.94 0.78 -16.16
N ALA A 166 -10.02 0.23 -16.97
CA ALA A 166 -10.24 0.05 -18.41
C ALA A 166 -11.36 -0.97 -18.72
N ASN A 167 -11.33 -2.13 -18.06
CA ASN A 167 -12.34 -3.18 -18.25
C ASN A 167 -13.73 -2.71 -17.81
N LEU A 168 -13.85 -2.01 -16.67
CA LEU A 168 -15.12 -1.48 -16.19
C LEU A 168 -15.70 -0.43 -17.15
N GLN A 169 -14.90 0.54 -17.60
CA GLN A 169 -15.35 1.55 -18.57
C GLN A 169 -15.83 0.91 -19.88
N GLN A 170 -15.09 -0.07 -20.41
CA GLN A 170 -15.46 -0.77 -21.64
C GLN A 170 -16.73 -1.62 -21.49
N GLN A 171 -16.85 -2.41 -20.43
CA GLN A 171 -17.99 -3.34 -20.25
C GLN A 171 -19.28 -2.61 -19.86
N TYR A 172 -19.19 -1.55 -19.05
CA TYR A 172 -20.35 -0.85 -18.50
C TYR A 172 -20.68 0.46 -19.23
N THR A 173 -19.89 0.85 -20.24
CA THR A 173 -20.05 2.11 -21.00
C THR A 173 -20.08 3.35 -20.08
N VAL A 174 -19.24 3.32 -19.05
CA VAL A 174 -19.02 4.44 -18.11
C VAL A 174 -17.68 5.13 -18.41
N THR A 175 -17.52 6.36 -17.94
CA THR A 175 -16.22 7.04 -17.88
C THR A 175 -15.89 7.25 -16.41
N LEU A 176 -14.73 6.77 -15.95
CA LEU A 176 -14.27 6.96 -14.58
C LEU A 176 -13.37 8.20 -14.54
N SER A 177 -13.72 9.16 -13.68
CA SER A 177 -12.99 10.40 -13.48
C SER A 177 -11.66 10.20 -12.75
N THR A 178 -11.58 9.17 -11.91
CA THR A 178 -10.49 8.93 -10.96
C THR A 178 -9.98 7.49 -11.06
N PRO A 179 -9.25 7.12 -12.14
CA PRO A 179 -8.72 5.76 -12.31
C PRO A 179 -7.67 5.35 -11.25
N ALA A 180 -7.27 6.26 -10.36
CA ALA A 180 -6.45 6.00 -9.18
C ALA A 180 -7.30 5.82 -7.90
N PHE A 181 -8.42 5.09 -8.01
CA PHE A 181 -9.43 4.90 -6.95
C PHE A 181 -8.87 4.32 -5.65
N LEU A 182 -7.80 3.52 -5.69
CA LEU A 182 -7.18 2.93 -4.49
C LEU A 182 -6.59 4.01 -3.59
N THR A 183 -5.86 4.98 -4.14
CA THR A 183 -4.98 5.88 -3.36
C THR A 183 -5.42 7.35 -3.36
N THR A 184 -6.39 7.73 -4.21
CA THR A 184 -6.89 9.11 -4.26
C THR A 184 -7.81 9.39 -3.07
N PRO A 185 -7.50 10.36 -2.18
CA PRO A 185 -8.40 10.72 -1.08
C PRO A 185 -9.70 11.32 -1.60
N PHE A 186 -10.84 10.88 -1.05
CA PHE A 186 -12.16 11.41 -1.40
C PHE A 186 -13.10 11.47 -0.20
N THR A 187 -14.14 12.30 -0.30
CA THR A 187 -15.26 12.37 0.65
C THR A 187 -16.53 11.97 -0.05
N VAL A 188 -17.38 11.19 0.63
CA VAL A 188 -18.67 10.72 0.08
C VAL A 188 -19.59 11.91 -0.24
N GLY A 189 -20.34 11.80 -1.34
CA GLY A 189 -21.16 12.86 -1.89
C GLY A 189 -20.40 13.94 -2.67
N GLN A 190 -19.17 13.66 -3.12
CA GLN A 190 -18.36 14.57 -3.95
C GLN A 190 -17.95 13.94 -5.29
N PRO A 191 -17.71 14.75 -6.34
CA PRO A 191 -17.11 14.28 -7.60
C PRO A 191 -15.73 13.64 -7.38
N GLY A 192 -15.35 12.72 -8.26
CA GLY A 192 -14.17 11.87 -8.11
C GLY A 192 -14.60 10.42 -7.85
N VAL A 193 -13.84 9.69 -7.03
CA VAL A 193 -14.07 8.27 -6.71
C VAL A 193 -15.52 7.97 -6.31
N ASP A 194 -16.15 8.78 -5.46
CA ASP A 194 -17.54 8.51 -5.04
C ASP A 194 -18.55 8.67 -6.20
N GLY A 195 -18.35 9.66 -7.08
CA GLY A 195 -19.13 9.82 -8.30
C GLY A 195 -18.89 8.71 -9.34
N ASP A 196 -17.69 8.11 -9.33
CA ASP A 196 -17.33 6.95 -10.15
C ASP A 196 -18.02 5.68 -9.62
N LEU A 197 -18.03 5.46 -8.30
CA LEU A 197 -18.86 4.41 -7.65
C LEU A 197 -20.34 4.59 -7.97
N ASP A 198 -20.84 5.82 -7.90
CA ASP A 198 -22.23 6.17 -8.17
C ASP A 198 -22.60 5.91 -9.65
N ALA A 199 -21.65 6.05 -10.59
CA ALA A 199 -21.82 5.65 -11.99
C ALA A 199 -21.78 4.12 -12.18
N LEU A 200 -20.85 3.43 -11.51
CA LEU A 200 -20.71 1.97 -11.54
C LEU A 200 -21.94 1.26 -10.96
N ALA A 201 -22.53 1.79 -9.88
CA ALA A 201 -23.78 1.30 -9.30
C ALA A 201 -24.96 1.47 -10.28
N LYS A 202 -25.10 2.65 -10.90
CA LYS A 202 -26.16 2.92 -11.91
C LYS A 202 -26.02 2.05 -13.16
N ALA A 203 -24.81 1.62 -13.51
CA ALA A 203 -24.56 0.70 -14.61
C ALA A 203 -24.69 -0.80 -14.22
N GLY A 204 -24.87 -1.14 -12.94
CA GLY A 204 -24.97 -2.52 -12.46
C GLY A 204 -23.64 -3.26 -12.33
N ALA A 205 -22.52 -2.54 -12.15
CA ALA A 205 -21.23 -3.09 -11.75
C ALA A 205 -21.13 -3.32 -10.22
N ILE A 206 -21.98 -2.64 -9.45
CA ILE A 206 -22.14 -2.76 -8.00
C ILE A 206 -23.59 -3.20 -7.73
N ASP A 207 -23.81 -4.09 -6.76
CA ASP A 207 -25.12 -4.62 -6.39
C ASP A 207 -25.84 -3.77 -5.33
N SER A 208 -27.08 -4.15 -4.98
CA SER A 208 -27.90 -3.45 -3.98
C SER A 208 -27.36 -3.51 -2.54
N ASN A 209 -26.34 -4.34 -2.28
CA ASN A 209 -25.69 -4.46 -0.99
C ASN A 209 -24.39 -3.64 -0.93
N GLY A 210 -24.04 -2.95 -2.02
CA GLY A 210 -22.78 -2.23 -2.16
C GLY A 210 -21.58 -3.16 -2.42
N MET A 211 -21.79 -4.38 -2.90
CA MET A 211 -20.71 -5.30 -3.29
C MET A 211 -20.53 -5.33 -4.81
N PRO A 212 -19.36 -5.70 -5.35
CA PRO A 212 -19.20 -5.89 -6.79
C PRO A 212 -20.19 -6.93 -7.34
N ALA A 213 -20.93 -6.56 -8.39
CA ALA A 213 -21.89 -7.45 -9.03
C ALA A 213 -21.17 -8.66 -9.64
N ALA A 214 -21.81 -9.84 -9.64
CA ALA A 214 -21.20 -11.09 -10.11
C ALA A 214 -20.66 -11.02 -11.56
N ALA A 215 -21.25 -10.18 -12.40
CA ALA A 215 -20.76 -9.90 -13.76
C ALA A 215 -19.42 -9.14 -13.77
N ALA A 216 -19.24 -8.14 -12.89
CA ALA A 216 -17.98 -7.41 -12.74
C ALA A 216 -16.88 -8.31 -12.16
N VAL A 217 -17.23 -9.15 -11.17
CA VAL A 217 -16.31 -10.14 -10.60
C VAL A 217 -15.87 -11.14 -11.68
N ALA A 218 -16.79 -11.66 -12.50
CA ALA A 218 -16.47 -12.58 -13.59
C ALA A 218 -15.59 -11.92 -14.67
N LEU A 219 -15.92 -10.69 -15.08
CA LEU A 219 -15.14 -9.88 -16.02
C LEU A 219 -13.68 -9.74 -15.56
N LEU A 220 -13.45 -9.29 -14.32
CA LEU A 220 -12.10 -9.05 -13.84
C LEU A 220 -11.34 -10.32 -13.46
N THR A 221 -12.06 -11.39 -13.10
CA THR A 221 -11.46 -12.74 -12.98
C THR A 221 -10.91 -13.19 -14.34
N GLN A 222 -11.69 -13.02 -15.42
CA GLN A 222 -11.23 -13.37 -16.76
C GLN A 222 -10.09 -12.46 -17.23
N ALA A 223 -10.20 -11.15 -17.01
CA ALA A 223 -9.18 -10.17 -17.41
C ALA A 223 -7.85 -10.36 -16.65
N GLY A 224 -7.90 -10.67 -15.34
CA GLY A 224 -6.70 -10.96 -14.56
C GLY A 224 -6.06 -12.29 -14.94
N ALA A 225 -6.85 -13.34 -15.16
CA ALA A 225 -6.34 -14.64 -15.60
C ALA A 225 -5.66 -14.60 -16.99
N ALA A 226 -6.01 -13.61 -17.83
CA ALA A 226 -5.35 -13.36 -19.11
C ALA A 226 -3.97 -12.65 -19.00
N HIS A 227 -3.62 -12.11 -17.82
CA HIS A 227 -2.41 -11.31 -17.59
C HIS A 227 -1.64 -11.77 -16.33
N PRO A 228 -1.15 -13.02 -16.27
CA PRO A 228 -0.52 -13.58 -15.08
C PRO A 228 0.77 -12.87 -14.63
N LEU A 229 1.06 -12.92 -13.32
CA LEU A 229 2.23 -12.32 -12.63
C LEU A 229 3.35 -13.32 -12.31
#